data_AF-A0A2H9NUN0-F1
#
_entry.id   AF-A0A2H9NUN0-F1
#
_cell.length_a   1.000
_cell.length_b   1.000
_cell.length_c   1.000
_cell.angle_alpha   90.00
_cell.angle_beta   90.00
_cell.angle_gamma   90.00
#
_symmetry.space_group_name_H-M   'P 1'
#
loop_
_entity.id
_entity.type
_entity.pdbx_description
1 polymer ?
#
loop_
_entity_poly.entity_id
_entity_poly.type
_entity_poly.pdbx_seq_one_letter_code
_entity_poly.pdbx_strand_id
1 'polypeptide(L)'
;MTAPSQTTSSKKTSPENPVFSTPSAASNSSSASSTSSISSAASVSFTYIDSKEPLEHAASAWEQEPVLGIDTESENNLHHYGAYISIIQVAGRRRQWIVDVLALPEVKPLLAIFENRAIQKIFHNADSDLRVIYNQFGCRVQNIFDTQTAALLLGIEDIGLGALLEQFFNVQKKQKFQTADWTRRPLPPELLSYAVKDTLYLIRLRDLFLEKLMKLNRLSWAQEEFAATEHQTFNHQEPSYTDIKGIGYLTDRERAIAKCLFLLREEFARKVDRPVYYVMNTKILKDLAMHPPKTRKAWETMRGVHPIVRKEAQRFFSEVAKGKEERLPHPVTKTRRYTGEQKKQFQKLERVRSAVAGKAGIQSYLILSKEQMRDIVLQGDSPTLRDWQRRLVGEHIPSLKRKTIPS
;
A
#
# COMPACT_ATOMS: atom_id res chain seq x y z
N MET A 1 17.11 54.35 68.40
CA MET A 1 17.78 53.21 67.75
C MET A 1 16.72 52.48 66.92
N THR A 2 16.38 53.02 65.74
CA THR A 2 16.81 52.56 64.39
C THR A 2 16.05 51.29 63.96
N ALA A 3 14.88 51.34 63.28
CA ALA A 3 14.57 51.74 61.87
C ALA A 3 15.22 50.82 60.81
N PRO A 4 14.67 50.66 59.57
CA PRO A 4 13.32 50.95 59.01
C PRO A 4 12.71 49.79 58.12
N SER A 5 11.38 49.74 57.87
CA SER A 5 10.61 50.15 56.66
C SER A 5 10.91 49.38 55.35
N GLN A 6 9.98 48.93 54.50
CA GLN A 6 8.89 49.62 53.77
C GLN A 6 7.79 48.60 53.35
N THR A 7 6.48 48.80 53.56
CA THR A 7 5.47 49.52 52.73
C THR A 7 5.52 49.29 51.21
N THR A 8 4.46 48.70 50.65
CA THR A 8 3.52 49.39 49.73
C THR A 8 2.16 48.68 49.66
N SER A 9 1.12 49.50 49.70
CA SER A 9 -0.29 49.24 49.47
C SER A 9 -0.61 49.68 48.04
N SER A 10 -1.56 49.02 47.35
CA SER A 10 -2.66 49.71 46.65
C SER A 10 -3.69 48.74 46.03
N LYS A 11 -4.95 48.97 46.42
CA LYS A 11 -6.20 48.60 45.73
C LYS A 11 -6.24 49.17 44.30
N LYS A 12 -6.90 48.46 43.37
CA LYS A 12 -7.93 48.98 42.42
C LYS A 12 -8.44 47.85 41.51
N THR A 13 -9.67 47.39 41.72
CA THR A 13 -10.91 47.69 40.93
C THR A 13 -11.04 46.91 39.63
N SER A 14 -12.03 46.01 39.62
CA SER A 14 -12.68 45.39 38.46
C SER A 14 -13.33 46.45 37.55
N PRO A 15 -13.56 46.11 36.27
CA PRO A 15 -14.79 46.48 35.57
C PRO A 15 -15.47 45.21 35.03
N GLU A 16 -16.66 44.86 35.49
CA GLU A 16 -17.96 45.33 34.96
C GLU A 16 -18.20 44.98 33.48
N ASN A 17 -19.00 43.92 33.31
CA ASN A 17 -19.77 43.60 32.12
C ASN A 17 -20.85 44.66 31.88
N PRO A 18 -21.18 45.00 30.61
CA PRO A 18 -22.48 45.56 30.29
C PRO A 18 -23.47 44.47 29.87
N VAL A 19 -24.62 44.48 30.54
CA VAL A 19 -25.87 43.77 30.23
C VAL A 19 -26.70 44.61 29.25
N PHE A 20 -27.67 43.95 28.59
CA PHE A 20 -28.89 44.42 27.86
C PHE A 20 -28.85 44.05 26.37
N SER A 21 -29.85 43.44 25.72
CA SER A 21 -31.24 43.08 26.04
C SER A 21 -31.69 41.94 25.12
N THR A 22 -32.66 41.14 25.53
CA THR A 22 -33.49 40.32 24.62
C THR A 22 -34.43 41.21 23.78
N PRO A 23 -34.79 40.78 22.56
CA PRO A 23 -36.19 40.38 22.37
C PRO A 23 -36.40 39.15 21.47
N SER A 24 -37.39 38.36 21.88
CA SER A 24 -38.42 37.63 21.13
C SER A 24 -38.13 36.97 19.76
N ALA A 25 -38.68 35.75 19.65
CA ALA A 25 -38.72 34.88 18.49
C ALA A 25 -39.37 35.48 17.23
N ALA A 26 -38.79 35.15 16.07
CA ALA A 26 -39.49 34.95 14.82
C ALA A 26 -38.69 33.97 13.93
N SER A 27 -39.39 32.97 13.42
CA SER A 27 -39.00 32.02 12.38
C SER A 27 -38.53 32.72 11.11
N ASN A 28 -37.47 32.21 10.46
CA ASN A 28 -37.45 32.05 9.00
C ASN A 28 -36.35 31.09 8.53
N SER A 29 -36.80 30.13 7.75
CA SER A 29 -36.04 29.20 6.92
C SER A 29 -35.25 29.92 5.83
N SER A 30 -33.98 29.58 5.64
CA SER A 30 -33.34 29.62 4.33
C SER A 30 -31.97 28.95 4.36
N SER A 31 -31.88 27.87 3.59
CA SER A 31 -30.70 27.17 3.12
C SER A 31 -29.62 28.11 2.56
N ALA A 32 -28.38 27.95 3.03
CA ALA A 32 -27.20 28.40 2.32
C ALA A 32 -26.02 27.47 2.63
N SER A 33 -25.69 26.65 1.62
CA SER A 33 -24.43 25.92 1.49
C SER A 33 -23.25 26.87 1.60
N SER A 34 -22.40 26.65 2.60
CA SER A 34 -21.18 27.44 2.82
C SER A 34 -20.00 26.81 2.08
N THR A 35 -19.76 27.24 0.84
CA THR A 35 -18.49 27.06 0.13
C THR A 35 -17.48 28.10 0.61
N SER A 36 -16.57 27.72 1.51
CA SER A 36 -15.44 28.57 1.90
C SER A 36 -14.24 28.35 0.96
N SER A 37 -14.02 29.28 0.05
CA SER A 37 -12.82 29.34 -0.80
C SER A 37 -11.68 30.06 -0.09
N ILE A 38 -10.59 29.36 0.23
CA ILE A 38 -9.33 29.96 0.65
C ILE A 38 -8.32 29.74 -0.48
N SER A 39 -7.83 30.84 -1.07
CA SER A 39 -6.89 30.86 -2.18
C SER A 39 -5.44 30.89 -1.68
N SER A 40 -4.66 29.86 -2.03
CA SER A 40 -3.22 29.98 -2.28
C SER A 40 -2.84 28.94 -3.36
N ALA A 41 -2.07 29.34 -4.36
CA ALA A 41 -1.54 28.52 -5.47
C ALA A 41 -2.46 27.37 -5.96
N ALA A 42 -3.45 27.72 -6.79
CA ALA A 42 -4.36 26.81 -7.51
C ALA A 42 -4.69 25.52 -6.74
N SER A 43 -5.42 25.64 -5.63
CA SER A 43 -6.02 24.49 -4.96
C SER A 43 -6.92 23.76 -5.94
N VAL A 44 -6.53 22.55 -6.35
CA VAL A 44 -7.33 21.70 -7.24
C VAL A 44 -8.63 21.38 -6.53
N SER A 45 -9.76 21.72 -7.14
CA SER A 45 -11.08 21.42 -6.59
C SER A 45 -11.36 19.92 -6.65
N PHE A 46 -11.94 19.39 -5.57
CA PHE A 46 -12.35 17.99 -5.48
C PHE A 46 -13.66 17.88 -4.68
N THR A 47 -14.38 16.78 -4.90
CA THR A 47 -15.56 16.41 -4.10
C THR A 47 -15.15 15.37 -3.06
N TYR A 48 -15.40 15.66 -1.79
CA TYR A 48 -15.20 14.71 -0.70
C TYR A 48 -16.48 13.88 -0.52
N ILE A 49 -16.36 12.56 -0.45
CA ILE A 49 -17.48 11.62 -0.39
C ILE A 49 -17.33 10.82 0.92
N ASP A 50 -18.19 11.11 1.89
CA ASP A 50 -18.19 10.49 3.23
C ASP A 50 -19.56 9.89 3.60
N SER A 51 -20.51 9.91 2.66
CA SER A 51 -21.87 9.43 2.86
C SER A 51 -22.44 8.82 1.59
N LYS A 52 -23.54 8.07 1.75
CA LYS A 52 -24.14 7.26 0.68
C LYS A 52 -24.60 8.08 -0.53
N GLU A 53 -25.32 9.18 -0.30
CA GLU A 53 -25.89 9.99 -1.39
C GLU A 53 -24.81 10.64 -2.27
N PRO A 54 -23.74 11.28 -1.73
CA PRO A 54 -22.61 11.74 -2.55
C PRO A 54 -21.91 10.61 -3.32
N LEU A 55 -21.85 9.40 -2.76
CA LEU A 55 -21.26 8.24 -3.44
C LEU A 55 -22.08 7.80 -4.65
N GLU A 56 -23.41 7.75 -4.53
CA GLU A 56 -24.32 7.40 -5.63
C GLU A 56 -24.27 8.44 -6.76
N HIS A 57 -24.23 9.73 -6.41
CA HIS A 57 -24.06 10.81 -7.38
C HIS A 57 -22.69 10.74 -8.09
N ALA A 58 -21.62 10.44 -7.35
CA ALA A 58 -20.29 10.29 -7.94
C ALA A 58 -20.22 9.06 -8.86
N ALA A 59 -20.82 7.93 -8.47
CA ALA A 59 -20.89 6.74 -9.31
C ALA A 59 -21.59 7.01 -10.64
N SER A 60 -22.72 7.73 -10.62
CA SER A 60 -23.42 8.15 -11.83
C SER A 60 -22.54 9.01 -12.75
N ALA A 61 -21.68 9.86 -12.18
CA ALA A 61 -20.72 10.64 -12.95
C ALA A 61 -19.57 9.78 -13.51
N TRP A 62 -19.07 8.82 -12.73
CA TRP A 62 -18.02 7.89 -13.13
C TRP A 62 -18.44 6.98 -14.28
N GLU A 63 -19.71 6.57 -14.34
CA GLU A 63 -20.25 5.78 -15.45
C GLU A 63 -20.16 6.49 -16.81
N GLN A 64 -20.11 7.82 -16.81
CA GLN A 64 -20.00 8.64 -18.03
C GLN A 64 -18.54 8.89 -18.44
N GLU A 65 -17.57 8.51 -17.62
CA GLU A 65 -16.15 8.68 -17.91
C GLU A 65 -15.59 7.41 -18.56
N PRO A 66 -14.95 7.48 -19.75
CA PRO A 66 -14.34 6.30 -20.38
C PRO A 66 -13.05 5.87 -19.68
N VAL A 67 -12.49 6.74 -18.83
CA VAL A 67 -11.23 6.53 -18.13
C VAL A 67 -11.24 7.25 -16.78
N LEU A 68 -10.73 6.59 -15.74
CA LEU A 68 -10.60 7.16 -14.40
C LEU A 68 -9.20 6.91 -13.85
N GLY A 69 -8.55 7.91 -13.29
CA GLY A 69 -7.33 7.76 -12.49
C GLY A 69 -7.67 7.34 -11.07
N ILE A 70 -7.03 6.29 -10.56
CA ILE A 70 -7.31 5.71 -9.25
C ILE A 70 -6.00 5.64 -8.46
N ASP A 71 -6.10 5.92 -7.16
CA ASP A 71 -5.05 5.69 -6.17
C ASP A 71 -5.70 5.30 -4.84
N THR A 72 -4.92 4.74 -3.91
CA THR A 72 -5.41 4.42 -2.56
C THR A 72 -4.43 4.87 -1.48
N GLU A 73 -4.96 5.28 -0.33
CA GLU A 73 -4.15 5.45 0.87
C GLU A 73 -4.67 4.52 1.95
N SER A 74 -3.78 3.71 2.51
CA SER A 74 -4.12 2.59 3.38
C SER A 74 -3.38 2.67 4.71
N GLU A 75 -4.03 2.20 5.77
CA GLU A 75 -3.33 1.72 6.96
C GLU A 75 -2.73 0.36 6.63
N ASN A 76 -1.47 0.13 7.01
CA ASN A 76 -0.77 -1.12 6.79
C ASN A 76 0.06 -1.48 8.03
N ASN A 77 -0.64 -1.54 9.17
CA ASN A 77 -0.08 -1.88 10.48
C ASN A 77 1.07 -0.95 10.90
N LEU A 78 0.95 0.35 10.61
CA LEU A 78 1.92 1.41 10.91
C LEU A 78 1.46 2.29 12.09
N HIS A 79 0.18 2.67 12.15
CA HIS A 79 -0.36 3.50 13.24
C HIS A 79 -1.41 2.76 14.07
N HIS A 80 -2.28 2.01 13.38
CA HIS A 80 -3.36 1.18 13.91
C HIS A 80 -3.19 -0.29 13.52
N TYR A 81 -3.88 -1.21 14.21
CA TYR A 81 -3.76 -2.64 13.89
C TYR A 81 -4.53 -2.99 12.61
N GLY A 82 -3.88 -3.75 11.73
CA GLY A 82 -4.50 -4.28 10.52
C GLY A 82 -4.05 -3.58 9.25
N ALA A 83 -4.59 -4.01 8.11
CA ALA A 83 -4.33 -3.43 6.80
C ALA A 83 -5.66 -3.16 6.08
N TYR A 84 -5.96 -1.90 5.79
CA TYR A 84 -7.21 -1.48 5.19
C TYR A 84 -7.08 -0.10 4.55
N ILE A 85 -7.86 0.14 3.50
CA ILE A 85 -7.95 1.39 2.78
C ILE A 85 -8.66 2.42 3.65
N SER A 86 -8.04 3.59 3.80
CA SER A 86 -8.61 4.74 4.49
C SER A 86 -9.34 5.67 3.53
N ILE A 87 -8.74 5.96 2.37
CA ILE A 87 -9.36 6.74 1.31
C ILE A 87 -9.03 6.16 -0.08
N ILE A 88 -9.92 6.41 -1.03
CA ILE A 88 -9.69 6.13 -2.46
C ILE A 88 -9.82 7.43 -3.22
N GLN A 89 -8.82 7.76 -4.02
CA GLN A 89 -8.85 8.90 -4.92
C GLN A 89 -9.38 8.44 -6.28
N VAL A 90 -10.30 9.22 -6.85
CA VAL A 90 -10.83 9.00 -8.19
C VAL A 90 -10.67 10.29 -8.99
N ALA A 91 -10.11 10.19 -10.19
CA ALA A 91 -9.90 11.30 -11.08
C ALA A 91 -10.57 11.08 -12.43
N GLY A 92 -11.48 11.98 -12.80
CA GLY A 92 -11.93 12.13 -14.17
C GLY A 92 -11.07 13.18 -14.89
N ARG A 93 -11.39 13.47 -16.15
CA ARG A 93 -10.64 14.49 -16.91
C ARG A 93 -10.80 15.90 -16.34
N ARG A 94 -11.94 16.19 -15.70
CA ARG A 94 -12.30 17.54 -15.25
C ARG A 94 -12.66 17.63 -13.76
N ARG A 95 -12.95 16.50 -13.13
CA ARG A 95 -13.45 16.42 -11.76
C ARG A 95 -12.60 15.43 -10.98
N GLN A 96 -12.42 15.73 -9.70
CA GLN A 96 -11.63 14.94 -8.77
C GLN A 96 -12.51 14.58 -7.58
N TRP A 97 -12.30 13.39 -7.03
CA TRP A 97 -13.04 12.88 -5.89
C TRP A 97 -12.09 12.22 -4.89
N ILE A 98 -12.42 12.36 -3.61
CA ILE A 98 -11.83 11.57 -2.53
C ILE A 98 -12.98 10.85 -1.85
N VAL A 99 -12.93 9.52 -1.86
CA VAL A 99 -13.87 8.64 -1.17
C VAL A 99 -13.29 8.31 0.19
N ASP A 100 -13.97 8.72 1.26
CA ASP A 100 -13.67 8.34 2.63
C ASP A 100 -14.26 6.96 2.92
N VAL A 101 -13.42 5.94 2.79
CA VAL A 101 -13.82 4.54 3.01
C VAL A 101 -14.17 4.28 4.47
N LEU A 102 -13.57 5.00 5.41
CA LEU A 102 -13.81 4.80 6.85
C LEU A 102 -15.14 5.41 7.32
N ALA A 103 -15.62 6.46 6.64
CA ALA A 103 -16.91 7.08 6.93
C ALA A 103 -18.09 6.32 6.30
N LEU A 104 -17.83 5.55 5.24
CA LEU A 104 -18.86 4.86 4.48
C LEU A 104 -19.14 3.45 5.04
N PRO A 105 -20.41 3.06 5.24
CA PRO A 105 -20.75 1.71 5.67
C PRO A 105 -20.50 0.67 4.55
N GLU A 106 -20.60 1.09 3.29
CA GLU A 106 -20.31 0.27 2.11
C GLU A 106 -19.89 1.15 0.92
N VAL A 107 -19.11 0.56 0.00
CA VAL A 107 -18.60 1.23 -1.20
C VAL A 107 -19.08 0.57 -2.50
N LYS A 108 -20.18 -0.19 -2.47
CA LYS A 108 -20.67 -0.98 -3.61
C LYS A 108 -20.74 -0.22 -4.95
N PRO A 109 -21.25 1.04 -5.01
CA PRO A 109 -21.27 1.79 -6.27
C PRO A 109 -19.88 1.99 -6.88
N LEU A 110 -18.85 2.20 -6.05
CA LEU A 110 -17.45 2.30 -6.51
C LEU A 110 -16.92 0.97 -7.04
N LEU A 111 -17.25 -0.15 -6.35
CA LEU A 111 -16.81 -1.48 -6.78
C LEU A 111 -17.37 -1.86 -8.16
N ALA A 112 -18.63 -1.49 -8.43
CA ALA A 112 -19.22 -1.69 -9.76
C ALA A 112 -18.43 -0.98 -10.87
N ILE A 113 -17.90 0.23 -10.61
CA ILE A 113 -17.03 0.95 -11.55
C ILE A 113 -15.69 0.24 -11.74
N PHE A 114 -15.10 -0.29 -10.67
CA PHE A 114 -13.84 -1.03 -10.73
C PHE A 114 -13.98 -2.31 -11.57
N GLU A 115 -15.11 -3.00 -11.48
CA GLU A 115 -15.38 -4.22 -12.24
C GLU A 115 -15.86 -3.95 -13.68
N ASN A 116 -16.33 -2.74 -13.97
CA ASN A 116 -16.83 -2.38 -15.30
C ASN A 116 -15.70 -2.25 -16.34
N ARG A 117 -15.62 -3.19 -17.29
CA ARG A 117 -14.62 -3.19 -18.38
C ARG A 117 -14.75 -2.01 -19.35
N ALA A 118 -15.91 -1.37 -19.46
CA ALA A 118 -16.09 -0.23 -20.35
C ALA A 118 -15.32 1.02 -19.88
N ILE A 119 -15.00 1.08 -18.58
CA ILE A 119 -14.26 2.19 -17.96
C ILE A 119 -12.84 1.72 -17.69
N GLN A 120 -11.85 2.39 -18.25
CA GLN A 120 -10.45 2.05 -17.99
C GLN A 120 -9.97 2.67 -16.68
N LYS A 121 -9.36 1.88 -15.78
CA LYS A 121 -8.80 2.38 -14.52
C LYS A 121 -7.29 2.60 -14.63
N ILE A 122 -6.85 3.83 -14.42
CA ILE A 122 -5.44 4.21 -14.54
C ILE A 122 -4.83 4.22 -13.14
N PHE A 123 -3.79 3.43 -12.95
CA PHE A 123 -3.01 3.39 -11.73
C PHE A 123 -1.56 3.79 -12.02
N HIS A 124 -0.80 4.01 -10.95
CA HIS A 124 0.65 4.04 -10.99
C HIS A 124 1.18 3.00 -10.00
N ASN A 125 1.76 1.91 -10.50
CA ASN A 125 2.19 0.76 -9.68
C ASN A 125 1.03 0.03 -8.97
N ALA A 126 0.13 -0.54 -9.77
CA ALA A 126 -1.18 -1.03 -9.33
C ALA A 126 -1.14 -2.26 -8.40
N ASP A 127 -0.05 -3.05 -8.34
CA ASP A 127 -0.03 -4.35 -7.63
C ASP A 127 -0.49 -4.22 -6.17
N SER A 128 -0.02 -3.18 -5.47
CA SER A 128 -0.39 -2.95 -4.06
C SER A 128 -1.84 -2.53 -3.93
N ASP A 129 -2.31 -1.56 -4.73
CA ASP A 129 -3.69 -1.08 -4.67
C ASP A 129 -4.69 -2.20 -4.95
N LEU A 130 -4.45 -2.96 -6.02
CA LEU A 130 -5.32 -4.07 -6.42
C LEU A 130 -5.38 -5.16 -5.34
N ARG A 131 -4.25 -5.44 -4.67
CA ARG A 131 -4.21 -6.39 -3.57
C ARG A 131 -5.03 -5.93 -2.38
N VAL A 132 -4.90 -4.66 -1.97
CA VAL A 132 -5.65 -4.16 -0.80
C VAL A 132 -7.14 -4.06 -1.14
N ILE A 133 -7.50 -3.61 -2.35
CA ILE A 133 -8.89 -3.59 -2.85
C ILE A 133 -9.50 -4.99 -2.82
N TYR A 134 -8.79 -6.00 -3.32
CA TYR A 134 -9.27 -7.38 -3.30
C TYR A 134 -9.38 -7.92 -1.87
N ASN A 135 -8.37 -7.72 -1.03
CA ASN A 135 -8.38 -8.24 0.33
C ASN A 135 -9.51 -7.65 1.18
N GLN A 136 -9.80 -6.36 1.00
CA GLN A 136 -10.82 -5.67 1.78
C GLN A 136 -12.24 -5.85 1.23
N PHE A 137 -12.41 -5.89 -0.10
CA PHE A 137 -13.73 -5.86 -0.73
C PHE A 137 -14.07 -7.08 -1.58
N GLY A 138 -13.11 -7.98 -1.82
CA GLY A 138 -13.25 -9.08 -2.79
C GLY A 138 -13.37 -8.62 -4.25
N CYS A 139 -13.18 -7.33 -4.52
CA CYS A 139 -13.39 -6.71 -5.82
C CYS A 139 -12.19 -6.97 -6.74
N ARG A 140 -12.46 -7.39 -7.98
CA ARG A 140 -11.44 -7.55 -9.02
C ARG A 140 -11.52 -6.41 -10.02
N VAL A 141 -10.63 -5.43 -9.90
CA VAL A 141 -10.56 -4.33 -10.85
C VAL A 141 -10.19 -4.86 -12.25
N GLN A 142 -10.92 -4.41 -13.28
CA GLN A 142 -10.76 -4.89 -14.66
C GLN A 142 -10.39 -3.76 -15.61
N ASN A 143 -9.74 -4.02 -16.75
CA ASN A 143 -9.35 -2.98 -17.70
C ASN A 143 -8.50 -1.87 -17.05
N ILE A 144 -7.34 -2.26 -16.53
CA ILE A 144 -6.38 -1.34 -15.95
C ILE A 144 -5.39 -0.83 -16.99
N PHE A 145 -4.80 0.31 -16.70
CA PHE A 145 -3.56 0.76 -17.33
C PHE A 145 -2.62 1.22 -16.22
N ASP A 146 -1.47 0.55 -16.11
CA ASP A 146 -0.45 0.92 -15.13
C ASP A 146 0.62 1.82 -15.78
N THR A 147 0.65 3.08 -15.36
CA THR A 147 1.60 4.07 -15.88
C THR A 147 3.06 3.74 -15.53
N GLN A 148 3.34 3.03 -14.44
CA GLN A 148 4.69 2.62 -14.09
C GLN A 148 5.19 1.50 -15.01
N THR A 149 4.36 0.47 -15.22
CA THR A 149 4.65 -0.61 -16.18
C THR A 149 4.81 -0.07 -17.59
N ALA A 150 3.95 0.87 -18.00
CA ALA A 150 4.09 1.53 -19.29
C ALA A 150 5.44 2.28 -19.40
N ALA A 151 5.83 3.04 -18.37
CA ALA A 151 7.11 3.75 -18.35
C ALA A 151 8.31 2.79 -18.46
N LEU A 152 8.27 1.67 -17.75
CA LEU A 152 9.27 0.61 -17.83
C LEU A 152 9.42 0.04 -19.25
N LEU A 153 8.30 -0.25 -19.92
CA LEU A 153 8.31 -0.76 -21.30
C LEU A 153 8.71 0.30 -22.33
N LEU A 154 8.62 1.58 -21.99
CA LEU A 154 9.16 2.69 -22.76
C LEU A 154 10.66 2.91 -22.56
N GLY A 155 11.29 2.20 -21.61
CA GLY A 155 12.71 2.34 -21.30
C GLY A 155 13.04 3.55 -20.43
N ILE A 156 12.04 4.10 -19.71
CA ILE A 156 12.26 5.21 -18.78
C ILE A 156 12.93 4.66 -17.51
N GLU A 157 13.96 5.34 -17.02
CA GLU A 157 14.73 4.93 -15.84
C GLU A 157 14.05 5.37 -14.53
N ASP A 158 13.70 6.65 -14.42
CA ASP A 158 13.05 7.21 -13.23
C ASP A 158 11.52 7.03 -13.30
N ILE A 159 11.07 5.88 -12.82
CA ILE A 159 9.69 5.41 -12.97
C ILE A 159 8.74 5.81 -11.84
N GLY A 160 9.21 6.48 -10.79
CA GLY A 160 8.34 6.92 -9.70
C GLY A 160 7.42 8.06 -10.17
N LEU A 161 6.16 8.07 -9.71
CA LEU A 161 5.16 9.07 -10.13
C LEU A 161 5.71 10.50 -10.12
N GLY A 162 6.33 10.92 -9.01
CA GLY A 162 6.91 12.26 -8.91
C GLY A 162 7.94 12.60 -9.99
N ALA A 163 8.81 11.65 -10.34
CA ALA A 163 9.81 11.84 -11.39
C ALA A 163 9.17 11.91 -12.78
N LEU A 164 8.16 11.07 -13.06
CA LEU A 164 7.41 11.14 -14.31
C LEU A 164 6.65 12.48 -14.44
N LEU A 165 6.06 12.97 -13.35
CA LEU A 165 5.37 14.26 -13.36
C LEU A 165 6.31 15.43 -13.57
N GLU A 166 7.51 15.39 -12.98
CA GLU A 166 8.55 16.38 -13.22
C GLU A 166 9.04 16.33 -14.67
N GLN A 167 9.39 15.15 -15.17
CA GLN A 167 9.91 14.96 -16.52
C GLN A 167 8.91 15.38 -17.62
N PHE A 168 7.64 15.01 -17.50
CA PHE A 168 6.66 15.20 -18.58
C PHE A 168 5.76 16.43 -18.43
N PHE A 169 5.63 16.97 -17.22
CA PHE A 169 4.75 18.11 -16.96
C PHE A 169 5.41 19.24 -16.16
N ASN A 170 6.69 19.11 -15.79
CA ASN A 170 7.40 20.07 -14.94
C ASN A 170 6.67 20.30 -13.59
N VAL A 171 6.06 19.23 -13.04
CA VAL A 171 5.33 19.26 -11.78
C VAL A 171 6.15 18.60 -10.69
N GLN A 172 6.51 19.38 -9.66
CA GLN A 172 7.25 18.86 -8.51
C GLN A 172 6.32 18.20 -7.49
N LYS A 173 6.52 16.90 -7.25
CA LYS A 173 5.84 16.16 -6.17
C LYS A 173 6.77 16.01 -4.96
N LYS A 174 6.47 16.68 -3.85
CA LYS A 174 7.19 16.48 -2.58
C LYS A 174 6.76 15.16 -1.93
N GLN A 175 7.70 14.28 -1.64
CA GLN A 175 7.46 13.08 -0.83
C GLN A 175 7.40 13.47 0.65
N LYS A 176 6.21 13.76 1.17
CA LYS A 176 6.04 14.21 2.57
C LYS A 176 5.02 13.38 3.37
N PHE A 177 4.13 12.64 2.72
CA PHE A 177 2.93 12.09 3.38
C PHE A 177 2.67 10.59 3.21
N GLN A 178 3.58 9.83 2.60
CA GLN A 178 3.42 8.37 2.42
C GLN A 178 3.37 7.58 3.73
N THR A 179 3.90 8.13 4.83
CA THR A 179 3.86 7.53 6.16
C THR A 179 2.91 8.25 7.11
N ALA A 180 2.07 9.16 6.58
CA ALA A 180 1.06 9.85 7.36
C ALA A 180 0.04 8.85 7.92
N ASP A 181 -0.61 9.24 9.01
CA ASP A 181 -1.74 8.50 9.54
C ASP A 181 -3.01 8.91 8.79
N TRP A 182 -3.34 8.11 7.77
CA TRP A 182 -4.51 8.30 6.91
C TRP A 182 -5.83 7.89 7.57
N THR A 183 -5.79 7.32 8.77
CA THR A 183 -6.99 6.96 9.54
C THR A 183 -7.58 8.16 10.29
N ARG A 184 -6.79 9.24 10.46
CA ARG A 184 -7.21 10.44 11.21
C ARG A 184 -8.42 11.12 10.60
N ARG A 185 -9.36 11.55 11.45
CA ARG A 185 -10.51 12.37 11.05
C ARG A 185 -10.70 13.61 11.94
N PRO A 186 -11.06 14.77 11.36
CA PRO A 186 -11.08 15.05 9.92
C PRO A 186 -9.66 15.01 9.31
N LEU A 187 -9.54 14.68 8.03
CA LEU A 187 -8.24 14.66 7.36
C LEU A 187 -7.69 16.09 7.21
N PRO A 188 -6.40 16.34 7.55
CA PRO A 188 -5.78 17.64 7.34
C PRO A 188 -5.84 18.08 5.86
N PRO A 189 -6.07 19.37 5.57
CA PRO A 189 -6.14 19.89 4.19
C PRO A 189 -4.89 19.57 3.35
N GLU A 190 -3.71 19.52 3.96
CA GLU A 190 -2.46 19.15 3.27
C GLU A 190 -2.46 17.70 2.76
N LEU A 191 -3.07 16.77 3.51
CA LEU A 191 -3.22 15.38 3.10
C LEU A 191 -4.23 15.25 1.95
N LEU A 192 -5.35 15.96 2.01
CA LEU A 192 -6.33 15.99 0.92
C LEU A 192 -5.71 16.56 -0.36
N SER A 193 -4.95 17.66 -0.26
CA SER A 193 -4.25 18.24 -1.42
C SER A 193 -3.19 17.29 -2.00
N TYR A 194 -2.49 16.55 -1.15
CA TYR A 194 -1.54 15.52 -1.58
C TYR A 194 -2.27 14.40 -2.33
N ALA A 195 -3.31 13.83 -1.72
CA ALA A 195 -4.11 12.75 -2.30
C ALA A 195 -4.64 13.09 -3.69
N VAL A 196 -5.26 14.26 -3.88
CA VAL A 196 -5.78 14.67 -5.20
C VAL A 196 -4.67 14.71 -6.27
N LYS A 197 -3.45 15.13 -5.91
CA LYS A 197 -2.34 15.26 -6.88
C LYS A 197 -1.85 13.92 -7.39
N ASP A 198 -2.07 12.83 -6.66
CA ASP A 198 -1.59 11.50 -7.04
C ASP A 198 -2.41 10.88 -8.18
N THR A 199 -3.66 11.29 -8.34
CA THR A 199 -4.52 10.86 -9.47
C THR A 199 -4.67 11.91 -10.57
N LEU A 200 -4.50 13.20 -10.26
CA LEU A 200 -4.77 14.33 -11.16
C LEU A 200 -4.13 14.21 -12.56
N TYR A 201 -2.91 13.69 -12.63
CA TYR A 201 -2.14 13.61 -13.88
C TYR A 201 -2.13 12.21 -14.51
N LEU A 202 -2.73 11.20 -13.88
CA LEU A 202 -2.65 9.82 -14.35
C LEU A 202 -3.25 9.64 -15.74
N ILE A 203 -4.41 10.26 -16.02
CA ILE A 203 -5.03 10.19 -17.35
C ILE A 203 -4.13 10.81 -18.42
N ARG A 204 -3.44 11.93 -18.10
CA ARG A 204 -2.51 12.59 -19.03
C ARG A 204 -1.25 11.74 -19.26
N LEU A 205 -0.72 11.10 -18.21
CA LEU A 205 0.38 10.13 -18.35
C LEU A 205 -0.04 8.96 -19.22
N ARG A 206 -1.23 8.40 -18.99
CA ARG A 206 -1.77 7.32 -19.83
C ARG A 206 -1.79 7.73 -21.29
N ASP A 207 -2.42 8.86 -21.61
CA ASP A 207 -2.60 9.30 -22.99
C ASP A 207 -1.22 9.43 -23.70
N LEU A 208 -0.25 10.03 -23.01
CA LEU A 208 1.13 10.17 -23.52
C LEU A 208 1.84 8.82 -23.70
N PHE A 209 1.74 7.93 -22.72
CA PHE A 209 2.45 6.64 -22.76
C PHE A 209 1.81 5.67 -23.75
N LEU A 210 0.48 5.71 -23.91
CA LEU A 210 -0.23 4.94 -24.93
C LEU A 210 0.30 5.30 -26.33
N GLU A 211 0.40 6.59 -26.65
CA GLU A 211 0.92 7.05 -27.94
C GLU A 211 2.37 6.58 -28.17
N LYS A 212 3.23 6.70 -27.15
CA LYS A 212 4.63 6.25 -27.23
C LYS A 212 4.74 4.74 -27.39
N LEU A 213 3.94 3.96 -26.67
CA LEU A 213 3.92 2.49 -26.77
C LEU A 213 3.48 2.05 -28.17
N MET A 214 2.49 2.72 -28.77
CA MET A 214 2.07 2.46 -30.14
C MET A 214 3.19 2.76 -31.14
N LYS A 215 3.87 3.90 -31.03
CA LYS A 215 5.01 4.25 -31.90
C LYS A 215 6.16 3.24 -31.83
N LEU A 216 6.37 2.60 -30.67
CA LEU A 216 7.38 1.56 -30.49
C LEU A 216 6.88 0.14 -30.80
N ASN A 217 5.62 -0.05 -31.20
CA ASN A 217 4.97 -1.34 -31.35
C ASN A 217 5.01 -2.22 -30.08
N ARG A 218 4.87 -1.59 -28.90
CA ARG A 218 4.91 -2.24 -27.57
C ARG A 218 3.58 -2.23 -26.83
N LEU A 219 2.51 -1.73 -27.46
CA LEU A 219 1.19 -1.71 -26.81
C LEU A 219 0.73 -3.12 -26.41
N SER A 220 0.98 -4.13 -27.25
CA SER A 220 0.65 -5.53 -26.92
C SER A 220 1.45 -6.06 -25.73
N TRP A 221 2.69 -5.60 -25.54
CA TRP A 221 3.50 -5.99 -24.38
C TRP A 221 2.87 -5.44 -23.10
N ALA A 222 2.51 -4.15 -23.12
CA ALA A 222 1.85 -3.50 -22.00
C ALA A 222 0.50 -4.14 -21.67
N GLN A 223 -0.31 -4.47 -22.68
CA GLN A 223 -1.58 -5.16 -22.48
C GLN A 223 -1.41 -6.54 -21.81
N GLU A 224 -0.39 -7.31 -22.21
CA GLU A 224 -0.07 -8.59 -21.56
C GLU A 224 0.35 -8.39 -20.08
N GLU A 225 1.11 -7.34 -19.76
CA GLU A 225 1.49 -7.03 -18.36
C GLU A 225 0.30 -6.55 -17.53
N PHE A 226 -0.55 -5.67 -18.09
CA PHE A 226 -1.75 -5.19 -17.40
C PHE A 226 -2.70 -6.36 -17.11
N ALA A 227 -2.97 -7.21 -18.10
CA ALA A 227 -3.82 -8.40 -17.92
C ALA A 227 -3.26 -9.34 -16.86
N ALA A 228 -1.94 -9.55 -16.83
CA ALA A 228 -1.34 -10.40 -15.81
C ALA A 228 -1.44 -9.83 -14.40
N THR A 229 -1.43 -8.50 -14.27
CA THR A 229 -1.66 -7.81 -12.99
C THR A 229 -3.13 -7.92 -12.57
N GLU A 230 -4.08 -7.74 -13.50
CA GLU A 230 -5.53 -7.95 -13.26
C GLU A 230 -5.86 -9.39 -12.81
N HIS A 231 -5.20 -10.38 -13.43
CA HIS A 231 -5.43 -11.81 -13.17
C HIS A 231 -4.56 -12.37 -12.05
N GLN A 232 -3.81 -11.53 -11.34
CA GLN A 232 -3.03 -11.98 -10.21
C GLN A 232 -3.94 -12.66 -9.18
N THR A 233 -3.45 -13.79 -8.65
CA THR A 233 -4.15 -14.48 -7.57
C THR A 233 -3.76 -13.80 -6.25
N PHE A 234 -4.70 -13.07 -5.69
CA PHE A 234 -4.58 -12.53 -4.35
C PHE A 234 -5.03 -13.61 -3.36
N ASN A 235 -4.07 -14.26 -2.72
CA ASN A 235 -4.34 -15.12 -1.57
C ASN A 235 -4.04 -14.28 -0.33
N HIS A 236 -5.09 -13.69 0.28
CA HIS A 236 -4.94 -13.10 1.61
C HIS A 236 -4.63 -14.23 2.57
N GLN A 237 -3.40 -14.24 3.09
CA GLN A 237 -3.01 -15.12 4.17
C GLN A 237 -2.78 -14.23 5.39
N GLU A 238 -3.47 -14.56 6.48
CA GLU A 238 -3.18 -13.94 7.76
C GLU A 238 -1.69 -14.11 8.07
N PRO A 239 -1.02 -13.06 8.59
CA PRO A 239 0.38 -13.14 8.95
C PRO A 239 0.67 -14.35 9.83
N SER A 240 1.73 -15.07 9.49
CA SER A 240 2.17 -16.24 10.22
C SER A 240 3.51 -15.97 10.93
N TYR A 241 3.75 -16.69 12.02
CA TYR A 241 5.06 -16.67 12.69
C TYR A 241 6.20 -17.09 11.74
N THR A 242 5.89 -17.85 10.69
CA THR A 242 6.85 -18.25 9.64
C THR A 242 7.37 -17.08 8.82
N ASP A 243 6.65 -15.96 8.79
CA ASP A 243 7.01 -14.76 8.03
C ASP A 243 8.04 -13.89 8.77
N ILE A 244 8.32 -14.22 10.05
CA ILE A 244 9.35 -13.54 10.82
C ILE A 244 10.73 -13.79 10.18
N LYS A 245 11.37 -12.71 9.73
CA LYS A 245 12.73 -12.79 9.17
C LYS A 245 13.72 -13.44 10.15
N GLY A 246 14.32 -14.53 9.69
CA GLY A 246 15.31 -15.32 10.44
C GLY A 246 14.70 -16.32 11.43
N ILE A 247 13.39 -16.55 11.40
CA ILE A 247 12.74 -17.57 12.25
C ILE A 247 13.29 -18.97 12.00
N GLY A 248 13.72 -19.27 10.77
CA GLY A 248 14.30 -20.55 10.39
C GLY A 248 15.67 -20.85 11.02
N TYR A 249 16.35 -19.85 11.61
CA TYR A 249 17.62 -20.06 12.32
C TYR A 249 17.43 -20.48 13.78
N LEU A 250 16.21 -20.37 14.31
CA LEU A 250 15.88 -20.81 15.66
C LEU A 250 15.71 -22.34 15.69
N THR A 251 16.04 -22.95 16.82
CA THR A 251 15.76 -24.37 17.09
C THR A 251 14.26 -24.65 17.12
N ASP A 252 13.85 -25.92 17.05
CA ASP A 252 12.43 -26.31 16.99
C ASP A 252 11.65 -25.80 18.21
N ARG A 253 12.26 -25.87 19.39
CA ARG A 253 11.71 -25.37 20.64
C ARG A 253 11.59 -23.85 20.66
N GLU A 254 12.62 -23.14 20.21
CA GLU A 254 12.60 -21.68 20.13
C GLU A 254 11.56 -21.20 19.12
N ARG A 255 11.40 -21.88 17.98
CA ARG A 255 10.34 -21.57 17.00
C ARG A 255 8.95 -21.81 17.59
N ALA A 256 8.77 -22.85 18.39
CA ALA A 256 7.49 -23.13 19.05
C ALA A 256 7.14 -22.03 20.06
N ILE A 257 8.11 -21.58 20.87
CA ILE A 257 7.92 -20.41 21.74
C ILE A 257 7.61 -19.14 20.92
N ALA A 258 8.37 -18.89 19.85
CA ALA A 258 8.15 -17.74 18.98
C ALA A 258 6.75 -17.74 18.34
N LYS A 259 6.23 -18.92 17.95
CA LYS A 259 4.86 -19.09 17.45
C LYS A 259 3.82 -18.67 18.51
N CYS A 260 3.93 -19.19 19.74
CA CYS A 260 3.01 -18.81 20.82
C CYS A 260 3.06 -17.30 21.12
N LEU A 261 4.27 -16.74 21.21
CA LEU A 261 4.46 -15.29 21.43
C LEU A 261 3.93 -14.45 20.27
N PHE A 262 4.10 -14.91 19.03
CA PHE A 262 3.57 -14.26 17.84
C PHE A 262 2.05 -14.17 17.90
N LEU A 263 1.37 -15.29 18.12
CA LEU A 263 -0.10 -15.34 18.19
C LEU A 263 -0.65 -14.45 19.32
N LEU A 264 -0.01 -14.50 20.50
CA LEU A 264 -0.41 -13.66 21.62
C LEU A 264 -0.17 -12.17 21.35
N ARG A 265 0.93 -11.84 20.66
CA ARG A 265 1.21 -10.47 20.21
C ARG A 265 0.16 -9.97 19.23
N GLU A 266 -0.24 -10.77 18.24
CA GLU A 266 -1.30 -10.43 17.29
C GLU A 266 -2.62 -10.17 18.02
N GLU A 267 -2.99 -11.03 18.97
CA GLU A 267 -4.19 -10.86 19.79
C GLU A 267 -4.17 -9.51 20.54
N PHE A 268 -3.08 -9.20 21.21
CA PHE A 268 -2.98 -7.96 21.98
C PHE A 268 -2.85 -6.72 21.11
N ALA A 269 -2.19 -6.81 19.97
CA ALA A 269 -2.10 -5.73 18.99
C ALA A 269 -3.49 -5.33 18.49
N ARG A 270 -4.33 -6.32 18.16
CA ARG A 270 -5.74 -6.12 17.85
C ARG A 270 -6.53 -5.53 19.03
N LYS A 271 -6.34 -6.06 20.24
CA LYS A 271 -7.07 -5.61 21.45
C LYS A 271 -6.81 -4.14 21.79
N VAL A 272 -5.57 -3.68 21.63
CA VAL A 272 -5.18 -2.30 21.98
C VAL A 272 -5.17 -1.38 20.76
N ASP A 273 -5.58 -1.88 19.60
CA ASP A 273 -5.52 -1.21 18.30
C ASP A 273 -4.18 -0.50 18.06
N ARG A 274 -3.10 -1.28 18.17
CA ARG A 274 -1.74 -0.81 17.87
C ARG A 274 -1.01 -1.80 17.00
N PRO A 275 -0.07 -1.31 16.17
CA PRO A 275 0.79 -2.18 15.40
C PRO A 275 1.52 -3.22 16.24
N VAL A 276 1.75 -4.37 15.64
CA VAL A 276 2.39 -5.51 16.30
C VAL A 276 3.77 -5.15 16.87
N TYR A 277 4.50 -4.25 16.20
CA TYR A 277 5.82 -3.80 16.65
C TYR A 277 5.77 -2.91 17.89
N TYR A 278 4.66 -2.19 18.12
CA TYR A 278 4.45 -1.41 19.35
C TYR A 278 4.22 -2.34 20.54
N VAL A 279 3.47 -3.44 20.36
CA VAL A 279 3.28 -4.44 21.42
C VAL A 279 4.61 -5.06 21.80
N MET A 280 5.30 -5.65 20.81
CA MET A 280 6.60 -6.27 20.96
C MET A 280 7.26 -6.42 19.59
N ASN A 281 8.34 -5.67 19.36
CA ASN A 281 9.06 -5.75 18.09
C ASN A 281 9.66 -7.14 17.85
N THR A 282 9.92 -7.46 16.58
CA THR A 282 10.42 -8.78 16.16
C THR A 282 11.77 -9.14 16.76
N LYS A 283 12.61 -8.16 17.12
CA LYS A 283 13.88 -8.42 17.80
C LYS A 283 13.64 -8.95 19.22
N ILE A 284 12.79 -8.27 19.99
CA ILE A 284 12.43 -8.68 21.36
C ILE A 284 11.71 -10.04 21.33
N LEU A 285 10.79 -10.26 20.40
CA LEU A 285 10.08 -11.54 20.27
C LEU A 285 11.06 -12.70 20.09
N LYS A 286 12.04 -12.56 19.19
CA LYS A 286 13.07 -13.59 18.97
C LYS A 286 13.99 -13.78 20.19
N ASP A 287 14.38 -12.69 20.83
CA ASP A 287 15.19 -12.74 22.06
C ASP A 287 14.47 -13.52 23.17
N LEU A 288 13.19 -13.24 23.39
CA LEU A 288 12.36 -13.96 24.36
C LEU A 288 12.12 -15.42 23.98
N ALA A 289 12.13 -15.75 22.69
CA ALA A 289 12.03 -17.12 22.24
C ALA A 289 13.31 -17.93 22.57
N MET A 290 14.50 -17.32 22.40
CA MET A 290 15.80 -17.93 22.73
C MET A 290 16.06 -17.94 24.25
N HIS A 291 15.68 -16.87 24.93
CA HIS A 291 15.99 -16.61 26.34
C HIS A 291 14.73 -16.21 27.12
N PRO A 292 13.75 -17.13 27.25
CA PRO A 292 12.48 -16.80 27.91
C PRO A 292 12.67 -16.46 29.39
N PRO A 293 12.04 -15.39 29.91
CA PRO A 293 12.06 -15.09 31.33
C PRO A 293 11.51 -16.26 32.17
N LYS A 294 12.26 -16.61 33.22
CA LYS A 294 11.99 -17.81 34.04
C LYS A 294 10.87 -17.63 35.06
N THR A 295 10.44 -16.39 35.32
CA THR A 295 9.42 -16.09 36.33
C THR A 295 8.40 -15.11 35.78
N ARG A 296 7.15 -15.18 36.27
CA ARG A 296 6.09 -14.20 35.96
C ARG A 296 6.54 -12.76 36.25
N LYS A 297 7.20 -12.54 37.40
CA LYS A 297 7.67 -11.22 37.84
C LYS A 297 8.63 -10.55 36.85
N ALA A 298 9.44 -11.33 36.13
CA ALA A 298 10.33 -10.78 35.11
C ALA A 298 9.57 -10.18 33.92
N TRP A 299 8.40 -10.74 33.57
CA TRP A 299 7.52 -10.17 32.54
C TRP A 299 6.84 -8.87 33.00
N GLU A 300 6.46 -8.78 34.27
CA GLU A 300 5.84 -7.58 34.87
C GLU A 300 6.78 -6.36 34.83
N THR A 301 8.09 -6.57 34.85
CA THR A 301 9.11 -5.49 34.84
C THR A 301 9.75 -5.27 33.47
N MET A 302 9.25 -5.92 32.42
CA MET A 302 9.87 -5.90 31.10
C MET A 302 9.89 -4.49 30.49
N ARG A 303 11.04 -4.13 29.91
CA ARG A 303 11.27 -2.85 29.22
C ARG A 303 11.24 -3.05 27.70
N GLY A 304 10.99 -1.96 26.96
CA GLY A 304 10.97 -1.98 25.49
C GLY A 304 9.73 -2.66 24.88
N VAL A 305 8.70 -2.92 25.69
CA VAL A 305 7.42 -3.52 25.27
C VAL A 305 6.25 -2.61 25.68
N HIS A 306 5.11 -2.76 25.01
CA HIS A 306 3.89 -2.04 25.37
C HIS A 306 3.44 -2.42 26.79
N PRO A 307 2.82 -1.50 27.58
CA PRO A 307 2.31 -1.80 28.91
C PRO A 307 1.39 -3.01 29.01
N ILE A 308 0.70 -3.38 27.92
CA ILE A 308 -0.15 -4.58 27.86
C ILE A 308 0.64 -5.86 28.15
N VAL A 309 1.91 -5.96 27.73
CA VAL A 309 2.75 -7.14 27.98
C VAL A 309 3.02 -7.32 29.48
N ARG A 310 3.23 -6.21 30.20
CA ARG A 310 3.42 -6.23 31.66
C ARG A 310 2.11 -6.53 32.39
N LYS A 311 1.01 -5.92 31.95
CA LYS A 311 -0.33 -6.14 32.53
C LYS A 311 -0.78 -7.60 32.37
N GLU A 312 -0.44 -8.21 31.24
CA GLU A 312 -0.83 -9.57 30.86
C GLU A 312 0.33 -10.57 31.05
N ALA A 313 1.28 -10.25 31.95
CA ALA A 313 2.49 -11.03 32.21
C ALA A 313 2.23 -12.52 32.44
N GLN A 314 1.14 -12.86 33.14
CA GLN A 314 0.74 -14.26 33.36
C GLN A 314 0.47 -14.99 32.05
N ARG A 315 -0.21 -14.35 31.08
CA ARG A 315 -0.53 -14.97 29.79
C ARG A 315 0.73 -15.21 28.97
N PHE A 316 1.62 -14.23 28.88
CA PHE A 316 2.91 -14.40 28.20
C PHE A 316 3.75 -15.51 28.84
N PHE A 317 3.83 -15.54 30.16
CA PHE A 317 4.55 -16.60 30.89
C PHE A 317 3.98 -17.99 30.59
N SER A 318 2.64 -18.13 30.61
CA SER A 318 1.95 -19.38 30.30
C SER A 318 2.11 -19.81 28.84
N GLU A 319 2.03 -18.89 27.87
CA GLU A 319 2.23 -19.20 26.44
C GLU A 319 3.65 -19.70 26.13
N VAL A 320 4.66 -19.16 26.81
CA VAL A 320 6.02 -19.70 26.71
C VAL A 320 6.13 -21.12 27.26
N ALA A 321 5.42 -21.43 28.35
CA ALA A 321 5.40 -22.80 28.89
C ALA A 321 4.78 -23.77 27.88
N LYS A 322 3.67 -23.40 27.23
CA LYS A 322 3.06 -24.18 26.14
C LYS A 322 4.01 -24.38 24.97
N GLY A 323 4.65 -23.32 24.49
CA GLY A 323 5.61 -23.40 23.38
C GLY A 323 6.83 -24.29 23.69
N LYS A 324 7.20 -24.46 24.97
CA LYS A 324 8.28 -25.39 25.36
C LYS A 324 7.90 -26.86 25.23
N GLU A 325 6.60 -27.17 25.26
CA GLU A 325 6.06 -28.53 25.16
C GLU A 325 5.68 -28.89 23.71
N GLU A 326 5.37 -27.87 22.90
CA GLU A 326 5.03 -28.05 21.49
C GLU A 326 6.25 -28.51 20.65
N ARG A 327 6.00 -29.47 19.75
CA ARG A 327 6.99 -29.96 18.79
C ARG A 327 6.64 -29.44 17.41
N LEU A 328 7.46 -28.55 16.87
CA LEU A 328 7.35 -28.11 15.48
C LEU A 328 8.28 -28.92 14.58
N PRO A 329 7.83 -29.28 13.36
CA PRO A 329 8.73 -29.90 12.39
C PRO A 329 9.87 -28.95 12.01
N HIS A 330 11.02 -29.53 11.68
CA HIS A 330 12.15 -28.77 11.15
C HIS A 330 11.78 -28.19 9.77
N PRO A 331 12.00 -26.87 9.52
CA PRO A 331 11.70 -26.28 8.24
C PRO A 331 12.57 -26.93 7.16
N VAL A 332 11.93 -27.44 6.11
CA VAL A 332 12.65 -28.01 4.96
C VAL A 332 13.28 -26.86 4.18
N THR A 333 14.60 -26.71 4.27
CA THR A 333 15.34 -25.75 3.44
C THR A 333 15.49 -26.33 2.03
N LYS A 334 14.62 -25.91 1.11
CA LYS A 334 14.69 -26.29 -0.31
C LYS A 334 15.72 -25.47 -1.08
N THR A 335 16.98 -25.47 -0.67
CA THR A 335 18.08 -24.88 -1.46
C THR A 335 18.64 -25.94 -2.40
N ARG A 336 18.03 -26.07 -3.58
CA ARG A 336 18.54 -26.96 -4.64
C ARG A 336 19.77 -26.34 -5.27
N ARG A 337 20.91 -27.03 -5.22
CA ARG A 337 22.15 -26.59 -5.89
C ARG A 337 22.06 -26.91 -7.39
N TYR A 338 22.41 -25.94 -8.25
CA TYR A 338 22.53 -26.18 -9.68
C TYR A 338 23.69 -27.11 -10.01
N THR A 339 23.48 -28.01 -10.97
CA THR A 339 24.55 -28.77 -11.62
C THR A 339 25.48 -27.84 -12.42
N GLY A 340 26.65 -28.34 -12.82
CA GLY A 340 27.56 -27.57 -13.68
C GLY A 340 26.91 -27.13 -15.00
N GLU A 341 26.11 -28.00 -15.60
CA GLU A 341 25.37 -27.69 -16.84
C GLU A 341 24.28 -26.64 -16.62
N GLN A 342 23.50 -26.77 -15.54
CA GLN A 342 22.48 -25.77 -15.19
C GLN A 342 23.07 -24.38 -14.94
N LYS A 343 24.27 -24.29 -14.35
CA LYS A 343 24.98 -23.01 -14.20
C LYS A 343 25.36 -22.41 -15.56
N LYS A 344 25.86 -23.22 -16.50
CA LYS A 344 26.19 -22.78 -17.87
C LYS A 344 24.94 -22.30 -18.61
N GLN A 345 23.82 -23.02 -18.48
CA GLN A 345 22.54 -22.61 -19.07
C GLN A 345 22.05 -21.29 -18.48
N PHE A 346 22.12 -21.10 -17.16
CA PHE A 346 21.76 -19.85 -16.51
C PHE A 346 22.60 -18.67 -17.02
N GLN A 347 23.92 -18.83 -17.12
CA GLN A 347 24.81 -17.81 -17.68
C GLN A 347 24.51 -17.50 -19.16
N LYS A 348 24.12 -18.51 -19.94
CA LYS A 348 23.67 -18.31 -21.33
C LYS A 348 22.39 -17.46 -21.37
N LEU A 349 21.42 -17.74 -20.50
CA LEU A 349 20.20 -16.92 -20.37
C LEU A 349 20.53 -15.48 -20.00
N GLU A 350 21.46 -15.25 -19.07
CA GLU A 350 21.86 -13.89 -18.68
C GLU A 350 22.44 -13.10 -19.86
N ARG A 351 23.26 -13.73 -20.71
CA ARG A 351 23.82 -13.09 -21.91
C ARG A 351 22.73 -12.75 -22.93
N VAL A 352 21.84 -13.71 -23.22
CA VAL A 352 20.72 -13.48 -24.14
C VAL A 352 19.82 -12.36 -23.62
N ARG A 353 19.44 -12.42 -22.35
CA ARG A 353 18.63 -11.41 -21.68
C ARG A 353 19.25 -10.02 -21.83
N SER A 354 20.53 -9.87 -21.55
CA SER A 354 21.22 -8.57 -21.67
C SER A 354 21.30 -8.08 -23.12
N ALA A 355 21.57 -8.96 -24.09
CA ALA A 355 21.64 -8.58 -25.50
C ALA A 355 20.27 -8.13 -26.03
N VAL A 356 19.21 -8.89 -25.73
CA VAL A 356 17.83 -8.57 -26.11
C VAL A 356 17.38 -7.26 -25.45
N ALA A 357 17.69 -7.07 -24.16
CA ALA A 357 17.38 -5.86 -23.42
C ALA A 357 18.05 -4.61 -24.03
N GLY A 358 19.34 -4.73 -24.36
CA GLY A 358 20.08 -3.65 -25.02
C GLY A 358 19.48 -3.27 -26.38
N LYS A 359 19.12 -4.26 -27.20
CA LYS A 359 18.46 -4.02 -28.50
C LYS A 359 17.06 -3.41 -28.34
N ALA A 360 16.32 -3.84 -27.32
CA ALA A 360 15.00 -3.32 -27.01
C ALA A 360 15.04 -1.97 -26.27
N GLY A 361 16.19 -1.52 -25.76
CA GLY A 361 16.28 -0.29 -24.97
C GLY A 361 15.41 -0.32 -23.70
N ILE A 362 15.32 -1.47 -23.03
CA ILE A 362 14.62 -1.63 -21.75
C ILE A 362 15.47 -2.40 -20.75
N GLN A 363 15.07 -2.37 -19.48
CA GLN A 363 15.81 -3.03 -18.41
C GLN A 363 15.83 -4.55 -18.56
N SER A 364 16.98 -5.18 -18.30
CA SER A 364 17.18 -6.61 -18.54
C SER A 364 16.23 -7.53 -17.77
N TYR A 365 15.83 -7.13 -16.56
CA TYR A 365 14.91 -7.93 -15.74
C TYR A 365 13.49 -8.00 -16.31
N LEU A 366 13.10 -7.06 -17.19
CA LEU A 366 11.81 -7.10 -17.90
C LEU A 366 11.81 -8.14 -19.01
N ILE A 367 12.97 -8.43 -19.60
CA ILE A 367 13.10 -9.50 -20.61
C ILE A 367 12.95 -10.86 -19.94
N LEU A 368 13.71 -11.10 -18.87
CA LEU A 368 13.61 -12.30 -18.03
C LEU A 368 13.96 -11.97 -16.58
N SER A 369 13.04 -12.28 -15.67
CA SER A 369 13.29 -12.23 -14.23
C SER A 369 14.25 -13.35 -13.81
N LYS A 370 14.90 -13.20 -12.64
CA LYS A 370 15.76 -14.28 -12.10
C LYS A 370 14.98 -15.56 -11.81
N GLU A 371 13.71 -15.43 -11.43
CA GLU A 371 12.81 -16.55 -11.19
C GLU A 371 12.45 -17.27 -12.49
N GLN A 372 12.08 -16.53 -13.54
CA GLN A 372 11.82 -17.10 -14.85
C GLN A 372 13.05 -17.84 -15.40
N MET A 373 14.24 -17.25 -15.29
CA MET A 373 15.49 -17.92 -15.69
C MET A 373 15.73 -19.21 -14.89
N ARG A 374 15.44 -19.20 -13.59
CA ARG A 374 15.54 -20.39 -12.75
C ARG A 374 14.57 -21.48 -13.21
N ASP A 375 13.31 -21.13 -13.46
CA ASP A 375 12.31 -22.08 -13.94
C ASP A 375 12.70 -22.69 -15.28
N ILE A 376 13.13 -21.86 -16.23
CA ILE A 376 13.59 -22.32 -17.55
C ILE A 376 14.75 -23.30 -17.42
N VAL A 377 15.73 -23.03 -16.55
CA VAL A 377 16.87 -23.94 -16.33
C VAL A 377 16.47 -25.25 -15.66
N LEU A 378 15.47 -25.22 -14.77
CA LEU A 378 15.06 -26.38 -13.99
C LEU A 378 13.98 -27.24 -14.66
N GLN A 379 13.11 -26.62 -15.44
CA GLN A 379 11.86 -27.19 -15.94
C GLN A 379 11.74 -27.08 -17.48
N GLY A 380 12.64 -26.33 -18.12
CA GLY A 380 12.62 -26.09 -19.57
C GLY A 380 11.72 -24.92 -20.00
N ASP A 381 10.86 -24.41 -19.11
CA ASP A 381 9.99 -23.26 -19.34
C ASP A 381 9.66 -22.55 -18.01
N SER A 382 9.01 -21.38 -18.06
CA SER A 382 8.42 -20.73 -16.88
C SER A 382 6.94 -20.43 -17.09
N PRO A 383 6.06 -20.78 -16.12
CA PRO A 383 4.63 -20.50 -16.21
C PRO A 383 4.31 -19.00 -16.18
N THR A 384 5.24 -18.16 -15.71
CA THR A 384 5.06 -16.70 -15.64
C THR A 384 5.59 -15.98 -16.88
N LEU A 385 6.18 -16.69 -17.84
CA LEU A 385 6.77 -16.08 -19.04
C LEU A 385 5.68 -15.62 -20.02
N ARG A 386 5.62 -14.30 -20.26
CA ARG A 386 4.66 -13.66 -21.17
C ARG A 386 4.97 -13.96 -22.63
N ASP A 387 3.99 -13.77 -23.50
CA ASP A 387 4.16 -14.07 -24.91
C ASP A 387 5.06 -13.06 -25.61
N TRP A 388 5.00 -11.79 -25.22
CA TRP A 388 5.94 -10.80 -25.71
C TRP A 388 7.39 -11.12 -25.33
N GLN A 389 7.62 -11.61 -24.09
CA GLN A 389 8.94 -12.07 -23.65
C GLN A 389 9.39 -13.26 -24.49
N ARG A 390 8.52 -14.26 -24.69
CA ARG A 390 8.79 -15.45 -25.54
C ARG A 390 9.17 -15.07 -26.96
N ARG A 391 8.46 -14.11 -27.57
CA ARG A 391 8.77 -13.61 -28.91
C ARG A 391 10.19 -13.04 -28.98
N LEU A 392 10.59 -12.22 -28.01
CA LEU A 392 11.92 -11.60 -27.98
C LEU A 392 13.04 -12.60 -27.70
N VAL A 393 12.90 -13.46 -26.69
CA VAL A 393 13.97 -14.41 -26.31
C VAL A 393 14.03 -15.63 -27.22
N GLY A 394 12.90 -16.01 -27.82
CA GLY A 394 12.76 -17.19 -28.67
C GLY A 394 13.63 -17.14 -29.92
N GLU A 395 13.99 -15.94 -30.41
CA GLU A 395 14.97 -15.78 -31.50
C GLU A 395 16.34 -16.37 -31.15
N HIS A 396 16.72 -16.31 -29.88
CA HIS A 396 18.02 -16.77 -29.38
C HIS A 396 17.95 -18.13 -28.67
N ILE A 397 16.75 -18.53 -28.23
CA ILE A 397 16.49 -19.78 -27.52
C ILE A 397 15.28 -20.46 -28.19
N PRO A 398 15.50 -21.20 -29.29
CA PRO A 398 14.41 -21.77 -30.09
C PRO A 398 13.44 -22.66 -29.30
N SER A 399 13.91 -23.32 -28.23
CA SER A 399 13.07 -24.15 -27.35
C SER A 399 11.98 -23.37 -26.61
N LEU A 400 12.10 -22.04 -26.51
CA LEU A 400 11.11 -21.17 -25.85
C LEU A 400 10.11 -20.54 -26.83
N LYS A 401 10.26 -20.76 -28.14
CA LYS A 401 9.24 -20.33 -29.12
C LYS A 401 7.99 -21.18 -28.92
N ARG A 402 6.82 -20.55 -28.75
CA ARG A 402 5.55 -21.27 -28.87
C ARG A 402 5.45 -21.84 -30.28
N LYS A 403 5.08 -23.12 -30.40
CA LYS A 403 4.64 -23.67 -31.69
C LYS A 403 3.41 -22.84 -32.09
N THR A 404 3.53 -22.06 -33.16
CA THR A 404 2.37 -21.41 -33.77
C THR A 404 1.37 -22.52 -34.12
N ILE A 405 0.20 -22.51 -33.48
CA ILE A 405 -0.95 -23.25 -33.98
C ILE A 405 -1.29 -22.56 -35.31
N PRO A 406 -1.28 -23.26 -36.46
CA PRO A 406 -1.69 -22.66 -37.71
C PRO A 406 -3.13 -22.16 -37.55
N SER A 407 -3.33 -20.90 -37.93
CA SER A 407 -4.58 -20.15 -37.89
C SER A 407 -5.71 -20.81 -38.66
#